data_AF-A0A8X7V9V7-F1
#
_entry.id   AF-A0A8X7V9V7-F1
#
_cell.length_a   1.000
_cell.length_b   1.000
_cell.length_c   1.000
_cell.angle_alpha   90.00
_cell.angle_beta   90.00
_cell.angle_gamma   90.00
#
_symmetry.space_group_name_H-M   'P 1'
#
loop_
_entity.id
_entity.type
_entity.pdbx_description
1 polymer ?
#
loop_
_entity_poly.entity_id
_entity_poly.type
_entity_poly.pdbx_seq_one_letter_code
_entity_poly.pdbx_strand_id
1 'polypeptide(L)'
;MAVPVVDLLNNSDSSSDEDLSDSEISNSSEDESMEDEPAESEITTATETETKRSEEEEFWIRYPFLKSFLSTSVAQGLIPEYYVYERAKLIGDEKAKELNERGKALFLKDLEACREKCELVASAIIAMKSVK
;
A
#
# COMPACT_ATOMS: atom_id res chain seq x y z
N MET A 1 -36.62 16.67 -21.48
CA MET A 1 -35.18 16.76 -21.20
C MET A 1 -35.00 17.75 -20.07
N ALA A 2 -34.38 17.34 -18.96
CA ALA A 2 -33.95 18.23 -17.88
C ALA A 2 -32.82 17.54 -17.09
N VAL A 3 -31.73 18.27 -16.87
CA VAL A 3 -30.58 17.94 -15.99
C VAL A 3 -30.19 19.26 -15.30
N PRO A 4 -29.41 19.26 -14.21
CA PRO A 4 -29.77 19.04 -12.80
C PRO A 4 -29.62 20.34 -11.97
N VAL A 5 -30.10 20.37 -10.72
CA VAL A 5 -29.67 21.39 -9.74
C VAL A 5 -28.77 20.72 -8.70
N VAL A 6 -27.55 21.25 -8.62
CA VAL A 6 -26.49 20.87 -7.70
C VAL A 6 -26.60 21.84 -6.53
N ASP A 7 -27.04 21.37 -5.36
CA ASP A 7 -26.93 22.15 -4.13
C ASP A 7 -25.67 21.72 -3.39
N LEU A 8 -24.62 22.50 -3.62
CA LEU A 8 -23.39 22.58 -2.83
C LEU A 8 -23.73 23.09 -1.43
N LEU A 9 -23.80 22.22 -0.44
CA LEU A 9 -23.81 22.65 0.96
C LEU A 9 -22.38 22.91 1.43
N ASN A 10 -21.89 24.11 1.07
CA ASN A 10 -20.83 24.81 1.76
C ASN A 10 -21.41 25.33 3.09
N ASN A 11 -21.08 24.68 4.22
CA ASN A 11 -21.13 25.35 5.52
C ASN A 11 -19.68 25.48 6.01
N SER A 12 -19.04 26.56 5.56
CA SER A 12 -17.89 27.14 6.23
C SER A 12 -18.43 28.03 7.35
N ASP A 13 -18.37 27.55 8.59
CA ASP A 13 -18.42 28.43 9.76
C ASP A 13 -17.07 28.35 10.47
N SER A 14 -16.33 29.43 10.25
CA SER A 14 -15.15 29.87 10.97
C SER A 14 -15.56 30.41 12.33
N SER A 15 -14.83 30.05 13.40
CA SER A 15 -14.52 30.92 14.57
C SER A 15 -14.12 30.06 15.79
N SER A 16 -12.81 29.92 16.03
CA SER A 16 -12.29 29.87 17.39
C SER A 16 -10.93 30.57 17.39
N ASP A 17 -10.98 31.85 17.77
CA ASP A 17 -9.84 32.65 18.20
C ASP A 17 -9.22 31.99 19.44
N GLU A 18 -8.02 31.45 19.27
CA GLU A 18 -7.09 31.19 20.37
C GLU A 18 -5.75 31.79 19.91
N ASP A 19 -5.66 33.12 19.96
CA ASP A 19 -4.37 33.81 20.10
C ASP A 19 -3.66 33.19 21.32
N LEU A 20 -2.36 32.92 21.24
CA LEU A 20 -1.37 33.20 22.29
C LEU A 20 0.02 32.62 21.95
N SER A 21 0.90 33.54 21.53
CA SER A 21 2.33 33.66 21.85
C SER A 21 3.34 32.81 21.07
N ASP A 22 3.93 33.45 20.06
CA ASP A 22 5.35 33.30 19.74
C ASP A 22 6.17 33.54 21.02
N SER A 23 6.99 32.56 21.43
CA SER A 23 8.00 32.77 22.45
C SER A 23 9.37 32.53 21.84
N GLU A 24 10.16 33.59 21.93
CA GLU A 24 11.40 33.82 21.24
C GLU A 24 12.50 32.80 21.55
N ILE A 25 13.34 32.63 20.55
CA ILE A 25 14.59 31.88 20.55
C ILE A 25 15.52 32.45 21.63
N SER A 26 15.79 31.69 22.68
CA SER A 26 16.88 32.01 23.62
C SER A 26 18.09 31.14 23.30
N ASN A 27 19.04 31.72 22.57
CA ASN A 27 20.41 31.24 22.48
C ASN A 27 21.08 31.51 23.83
N SER A 28 21.36 30.46 24.62
CA SER A 28 22.31 30.55 25.73
C SER A 28 23.46 29.61 25.46
N SER A 29 24.59 30.23 25.13
CA SER A 29 25.91 29.64 24.98
C SER A 29 26.51 29.30 26.33
N GLU A 30 26.88 28.05 26.57
CA GLU A 30 27.95 27.69 27.50
C GLU A 30 28.90 26.71 26.82
N ASP A 31 30.13 27.21 26.69
CA ASP A 31 31.35 26.56 26.27
C ASP A 31 31.87 25.67 27.41
N GLU A 32 31.95 24.36 27.18
CA GLU A 32 32.97 23.52 27.83
C GLU A 32 33.60 22.59 26.79
N SER A 33 34.74 23.07 26.27
CA SER A 33 35.81 22.28 25.66
C SER A 33 36.18 21.05 26.51
N MET A 34 35.92 19.86 25.97
CA MET A 34 36.72 18.66 26.22
C MET A 34 37.06 18.07 24.86
N GLU A 35 38.36 18.05 24.54
CA GLU A 35 38.90 17.20 23.48
C GLU A 35 38.57 15.75 23.84
N ASP A 36 37.81 15.06 22.99
CA ASP A 36 37.73 13.61 23.05
C ASP A 36 37.81 13.06 21.62
N GLU A 37 38.64 12.03 21.48
CA GLU A 37 39.20 11.49 20.24
C GLU A 37 38.16 11.17 19.15
N PRO A 38 38.53 11.14 17.85
CA PRO A 38 37.65 10.60 16.83
C PRO A 38 37.49 9.10 17.07
N ALA A 39 36.42 8.71 17.77
CA ALA A 39 35.98 7.34 17.78
C ALA A 39 35.62 6.96 16.34
N GLU A 40 36.44 6.12 15.72
CA GLU A 40 36.10 5.43 14.49
C GLU A 40 34.88 4.57 14.78
N SER A 41 33.69 5.13 14.54
CA SER A 41 32.44 4.39 14.58
C SER A 41 32.41 3.51 13.33
N GLU A 42 32.97 2.32 13.53
CA GLU A 42 32.85 1.12 12.73
C GLU A 42 31.49 1.04 12.02
N ILE A 43 31.56 0.94 10.70
CA ILE A 43 30.44 0.67 9.80
C ILE A 43 29.68 -0.57 10.31
N THR A 44 28.50 -0.36 10.88
CA THR A 44 27.53 -1.43 11.23
C THR A 44 26.23 -1.30 10.45
N THR A 45 26.23 -0.57 9.32
CA THR A 45 25.03 -0.41 8.47
C THR A 45 24.81 -1.54 7.46
N ALA A 46 25.79 -2.42 7.24
CA ALA A 46 25.67 -3.49 6.23
C ALA A 46 24.82 -4.68 6.73
N THR A 47 25.04 -5.15 7.95
CA THR A 47 24.39 -6.35 8.50
C THR A 47 22.91 -6.16 8.87
N GLU A 48 22.51 -4.96 9.31
CA GLU A 48 21.09 -4.66 9.54
C GLU A 48 20.28 -4.62 8.24
N THR A 49 20.88 -4.17 7.12
CA THR A 49 20.17 -4.07 5.84
C THR A 49 19.94 -5.41 5.16
N GLU A 50 20.85 -6.38 5.30
CA GLU A 50 20.65 -7.73 4.77
C GLU A 50 19.60 -8.51 5.56
N THR A 51 19.62 -8.41 6.89
CA THR A 51 18.65 -9.12 7.75
C THR A 51 17.23 -8.62 7.51
N LYS A 52 17.03 -7.30 7.38
CA LYS A 52 15.73 -6.71 7.01
C LYS A 52 15.24 -7.18 5.64
N ARG A 53 16.10 -7.15 4.62
CA ARG A 53 15.70 -7.56 3.25
C ARG A 53 15.23 -9.01 3.20
N SER A 54 15.87 -9.89 3.98
CA SER A 54 15.48 -11.31 4.10
C SER A 54 14.08 -11.48 4.71
N GLU A 55 13.78 -10.76 5.80
CA GLU A 55 12.47 -10.83 6.46
C GLU A 55 11.34 -10.23 5.59
N GLU A 56 11.65 -9.17 4.83
CA GLU A 56 10.70 -8.52 3.92
C GLU A 56 10.26 -9.45 2.79
N GLU A 57 11.17 -10.25 2.24
CA GLU A 57 10.82 -11.26 1.25
C GLU A 57 10.03 -12.42 1.87
N GLU A 58 10.34 -12.80 3.12
CA GLU A 58 9.65 -13.89 3.81
C GLU A 58 8.15 -13.62 4.02
N PHE A 59 7.79 -12.37 4.39
CA PHE A 59 6.38 -11.98 4.53
C PHE A 59 5.59 -12.22 3.24
N TRP A 60 6.17 -11.85 2.10
CA TRP A 60 5.52 -11.98 0.81
C TRP A 60 5.50 -13.40 0.25
N ILE A 61 6.49 -14.21 0.61
CA ILE A 61 6.48 -15.66 0.36
C ILE A 61 5.31 -16.31 1.11
N ARG A 62 5.04 -15.85 2.35
CA ARG A 62 3.94 -16.38 3.18
C ARG A 62 2.56 -15.92 2.69
N TYR A 63 2.45 -14.69 2.18
CA TYR A 63 1.17 -14.08 1.77
C TYR A 63 1.13 -13.64 0.30
N PRO A 64 1.27 -14.59 -0.66
CA PRO A 64 1.39 -14.25 -2.08
C PRO A 64 0.11 -13.71 -2.71
N PHE A 65 -1.07 -14.16 -2.26
CA PHE A 65 -2.35 -13.69 -2.80
C PHE A 65 -2.68 -12.28 -2.32
N LEU A 66 -2.27 -11.93 -1.10
CA LEU A 66 -2.35 -10.55 -0.63
C LEU A 66 -1.46 -9.64 -1.49
N LYS A 67 -0.21 -10.05 -1.79
CA LYS A 67 0.69 -9.29 -2.66
C LYS A 67 0.09 -9.07 -4.05
N SER A 68 -0.45 -10.13 -4.66
CA SER A 68 -1.10 -10.09 -5.97
C SER A 68 -2.34 -9.19 -5.98
N PHE A 69 -3.15 -9.22 -4.92
CA PHE A 69 -4.28 -8.32 -4.81
C PHE A 69 -3.84 -6.84 -4.74
N LEU A 70 -2.83 -6.55 -3.93
CA LEU A 70 -2.29 -5.19 -3.80
C LEU A 70 -1.62 -4.69 -5.08
N SER A 71 -0.96 -5.58 -5.83
CA SER A 71 -0.33 -5.21 -7.12
C SER A 71 -1.35 -4.70 -8.14
N THR A 72 -2.63 -5.06 -8.02
CA THR A 72 -3.71 -4.51 -8.84
C THR A 72 -3.89 -3.01 -8.59
N SER A 73 -3.83 -2.58 -7.32
CA SER A 73 -3.94 -1.15 -6.97
C SER A 73 -2.73 -0.36 -7.46
N VAL A 74 -1.55 -0.99 -7.43
CA VAL A 74 -0.31 -0.43 -7.99
C VAL A 74 -0.40 -0.29 -9.51
N ALA A 75 -0.84 -1.34 -10.21
CA ALA A 75 -1.00 -1.36 -11.66
C ALA A 75 -2.03 -0.35 -12.16
N GLN A 76 -3.06 -0.06 -11.36
CA GLN A 76 -4.04 0.98 -11.64
C GLN A 76 -3.51 2.40 -11.37
N GLY A 77 -2.30 2.54 -10.83
CA GLY A 77 -1.68 3.83 -10.52
C GLY A 77 -2.35 4.56 -9.36
N LEU A 78 -3.14 3.87 -8.54
CA LEU A 78 -3.87 4.50 -7.44
C LEU A 78 -2.94 4.92 -6.31
N ILE A 79 -1.90 4.12 -6.05
CA ILE A 79 -0.97 4.30 -4.94
C ILE A 79 0.43 3.83 -5.37
N PRO A 80 1.51 4.54 -5.02
CA PRO A 80 2.88 4.10 -5.33
C PRO A 80 3.20 2.72 -4.74
N GLU A 81 3.90 1.90 -5.53
CA GLU A 81 4.24 0.51 -5.20
C GLU A 81 4.89 0.36 -3.83
N TYR A 82 5.98 1.11 -3.61
CA TYR A 82 6.73 1.09 -2.36
C TYR A 82 5.83 1.36 -1.15
N TYR A 83 4.95 2.37 -1.26
CA TYR A 83 4.05 2.73 -0.18
C TYR A 83 3.04 1.62 0.12
N VAL A 84 2.47 1.00 -0.91
CA VAL A 84 1.47 -0.08 -0.73
C VAL A 84 2.08 -1.26 0.02
N TYR A 85 3.24 -1.74 -0.43
CA TYR A 85 3.84 -2.94 0.15
C TYR A 85 4.40 -2.71 1.55
N GLU A 86 5.07 -1.58 1.80
CA GLU A 86 5.57 -1.30 3.16
C GLU A 86 4.43 -1.12 4.16
N ARG A 87 3.35 -0.43 3.77
CA ARG A 87 2.19 -0.27 4.64
C ARG A 87 1.47 -1.57 4.93
N ALA A 88 1.38 -2.46 3.94
CA ALA A 88 0.70 -3.73 4.09
C ALA A 88 1.38 -4.67 5.10
N LYS A 89 2.69 -4.57 5.31
CA LYS A 89 3.39 -5.35 6.35
C LYS A 89 2.95 -4.99 7.77
N LEU A 90 2.42 -3.79 7.98
CA LEU A 90 2.03 -3.27 9.30
C LEU A 90 0.65 -3.78 9.78
N ILE A 91 -0.09 -4.51 8.96
CA ILE A 91 -1.47 -4.94 9.28
C ILE A 91 -1.53 -6.08 10.31
N GLY A 92 -0.38 -6.69 10.63
CA GLY A 92 -0.27 -7.84 11.53
C GLY A 92 -0.59 -9.17 10.85
N ASP A 93 -0.06 -10.26 11.43
CA ASP A 93 -0.06 -11.60 10.83
C ASP A 93 -1.48 -12.17 10.65
N GLU A 94 -2.34 -12.07 11.67
CA GLU A 94 -3.72 -12.56 11.62
C GLU A 94 -4.50 -11.92 10.47
N LYS A 95 -4.35 -10.59 10.30
CA LYS A 95 -5.04 -9.86 9.25
C LYS A 95 -4.45 -10.15 7.87
N ALA A 96 -3.12 -10.27 7.78
CA ALA A 96 -2.44 -10.64 6.55
C ALA A 96 -2.92 -12.03 6.06
N LYS A 97 -3.03 -12.99 6.98
CA LYS A 97 -3.55 -14.33 6.70
C LYS A 97 -5.01 -14.30 6.24
N GLU A 98 -5.89 -13.58 6.95
CA GLU A 98 -7.29 -13.41 6.56
C GLU A 98 -7.42 -12.84 5.15
N LEU A 99 -6.71 -11.75 4.86
CA LEU A 99 -6.75 -11.11 3.55
C LEU A 99 -6.12 -11.96 2.44
N ASN A 100 -5.08 -12.73 2.76
CA ASN A 100 -4.47 -13.67 1.82
C ASN A 100 -5.45 -14.78 1.41
N GLU A 101 -6.16 -15.39 2.37
CA GLU A 101 -7.18 -16.40 2.07
C GLU A 101 -8.34 -15.80 1.27
N ARG A 102 -8.77 -14.58 1.58
CA ARG A 102 -9.78 -13.88 0.80
C ARG A 102 -9.30 -13.59 -0.63
N GLY A 103 -8.05 -13.16 -0.79
CA GLY A 103 -7.41 -12.95 -2.10
C GLY A 103 -7.34 -14.24 -2.91
N LYS A 104 -7.00 -15.36 -2.27
CA LYS A 104 -6.99 -16.69 -2.89
C LYS A 104 -8.39 -17.11 -3.37
N ALA A 105 -9.41 -16.91 -2.54
CA ALA A 105 -10.79 -17.22 -2.91
C ALA A 105 -11.28 -16.37 -4.10
N LEU A 106 -10.93 -15.08 -4.13
CA LEU A 106 -11.22 -14.21 -5.27
C LEU A 106 -10.50 -14.68 -6.53
N PHE A 107 -9.20 -14.99 -6.44
CA PHE A 107 -8.41 -15.47 -7.56
C PHE A 107 -9.00 -16.75 -8.19
N LEU A 108 -9.43 -17.71 -7.36
CA LEU A 108 -10.10 -18.92 -7.84
C LEU A 108 -11.42 -18.61 -8.56
N LYS A 109 -12.22 -17.68 -8.02
CA LYS A 109 -13.47 -17.25 -8.64
C LYS A 109 -13.23 -16.58 -10.00
N ASP A 110 -12.20 -15.77 -10.12
CA ASP A 110 -11.84 -15.10 -11.37
C ASP A 110 -11.34 -16.12 -12.42
N LEU A 111 -10.59 -17.14 -12.00
CA LEU A 111 -10.20 -18.24 -12.88
C LEU A 111 -11.39 -19.03 -13.41
N GLU A 112 -12.37 -19.37 -12.55
CA GLU A 112 -13.59 -20.05 -12.97
C GLU A 112 -14.37 -19.20 -13.98
N ALA A 113 -14.53 -17.90 -13.70
CA ALA A 113 -15.21 -16.98 -14.61
C ALA A 113 -14.48 -16.85 -15.97
N CYS A 114 -13.14 -16.87 -15.97
CA CYS A 114 -12.34 -16.91 -17.20
C CYS A 114 -12.55 -18.21 -17.97
N ARG A 115 -12.59 -19.35 -17.28
CA ARG A 115 -12.86 -20.66 -17.89
C ARG A 115 -14.24 -20.66 -18.57
N GLU A 116 -15.29 -20.22 -17.89
CA GLU A 116 -16.65 -20.15 -18.43
C GLU A 116 -16.72 -19.28 -19.69
N LYS A 117 -16.04 -18.12 -19.69
CA LYS A 117 -15.95 -17.24 -20.87
C LYS A 117 -15.26 -17.94 -22.03
N CYS A 118 -14.16 -18.63 -21.78
CA CYS A 118 -13.44 -19.39 -22.81
C CYS A 118 -14.31 -20.51 -23.39
N GLU A 119 -15.05 -21.24 -22.55
CA GLU A 119 -15.98 -22.29 -22.98
C GLU A 119 -17.10 -21.72 -23.86
N LEU A 120 -17.68 -20.58 -23.47
CA LEU A 120 -18.71 -19.89 -24.28
C LEU A 120 -18.19 -19.50 -25.66
N VAL A 121 -16.98 -18.92 -25.73
CA VAL A 121 -16.33 -18.55 -27.00
C VAL A 121 -16.08 -19.80 -27.86
N ALA A 122 -15.58 -20.88 -27.26
CA ALA A 122 -15.35 -22.13 -27.96
C ALA A 122 -16.66 -22.73 -28.53
N SER A 123 -17.73 -22.74 -27.74
CA SER A 123 -19.06 -23.18 -28.19
C SER A 123 -19.60 -22.34 -29.33
N ALA A 124 -19.44 -21.01 -29.27
CA ALA A 124 -19.85 -20.11 -30.35
C ALA A 124 -19.10 -20.40 -31.66
N ILE A 125 -17.79 -20.64 -31.59
CA ILE A 125 -16.97 -21.00 -32.75
C ILE A 125 -17.46 -22.33 -33.37
N ILE A 126 -17.76 -23.33 -32.55
CA ILE A 126 -18.27 -24.62 -33.02
C ILE A 126 -19.65 -24.45 -33.69
N ALA A 127 -20.54 -23.67 -33.08
CA ALA A 127 -21.86 -23.38 -33.64
C ALA A 127 -21.75 -22.69 -35.01
N MET A 128 -20.90 -21.65 -35.13
CA MET A 128 -20.69 -20.93 -36.40
C MET A 128 -20.17 -21.84 -37.52
N LYS A 129 -19.30 -22.81 -37.21
CA LYS A 129 -18.80 -23.79 -38.19
C LYS A 129 -19.84 -24.83 -38.59
N SER A 130 -20.88 -25.02 -37.79
CA SER A 130 -21.92 -26.03 -38.00
C SER A 130 -23.12 -25.51 -38.78
N VAL A 131 -23.24 -24.18 -38.94
CA VAL A 131 -24.24 -23.56 -39.83
C VAL A 131 -23.74 -23.67 -41.27
N LYS A 132 -24.32 -24.60 -42.02
CA LYS A 132 -24.22 -24.72 -43.48
C LYS A 132 -25.43 -24.12 -44.15
#